data_AF-A0A3D4GT42-F1
#
_entry.id   AF-A0A3D4GT42-F1
#
_cell.length_a   1.000
_cell.length_b   1.000
_cell.length_c   1.000
_cell.angle_alpha   90.00
_cell.angle_beta   90.00
_cell.angle_gamma   90.00
#
_symmetry.space_group_name_H-M   'P 1'
#
loop_
_entity.id
_entity.type
_entity.pdbx_description
1 polymer ?
#
loop_
_entity_poly.entity_id
_entity_poly.type
_entity_poly.pdbx_seq_one_letter_code
_entity_poly.pdbx_strand_id
1 'polypeptide(L)'
;YMFALMGIQSSPAFTMWAFSNRTCSSFRWQQVVASSLVIGIILFTFTIFQGLGGNVLLAKGVFNEVSRADLVPKLIDLLKNTYPWFVGILAVCALAAMQSTGAAYMSTFSGMVTRDLYKRYIAPQASDQTQKLYGRMFVIIVTLAALIVAAKSTQAIVMLGGLAVAYGFQMYPALMGICYFPFFTRRGIVWGLVAGLVAVTLTDRTIAEILPVLLGTFKIFLPERIAATVGDAPWGAYPLTIHSAGWGIFFNLLVAVIVSRIWPDETQKADAKTKHHCFIQAVSGIAEDRRTHVPWAWALTAIWFLVGFGPFAVVGNTLFGDPTNPASWGPFGLPSLWVWQLLMLIFGIFVMWYLAFYVGLSKPIPPDYVEDVRKTHFPDYQPQDET
;
A
#
# COMPACT_ATOMS: atom_id res chain seq x y z
N TYR A 1 -0.63 11.60 -2.55
CA TYR A 1 0.22 10.47 -2.98
C TYR A 1 0.43 9.46 -1.85
N MET A 2 0.90 9.85 -0.66
CA MET A 2 1.12 8.90 0.47
C MET A 2 -0.10 8.04 0.81
N PHE A 3 -1.31 8.61 0.85
CA PHE A 3 -2.54 7.82 1.03
C PHE A 3 -2.75 6.77 -0.07
N ALA A 4 -2.33 7.05 -1.32
CA ALA A 4 -2.41 6.05 -2.39
C ALA A 4 -1.47 4.86 -2.11
N LEU A 5 -0.28 5.09 -1.52
CA LEU A 5 0.64 4.00 -1.16
C LEU A 5 0.05 3.05 -0.11
N MET A 6 -0.90 3.48 0.71
CA MET A 6 -1.64 2.59 1.60
C MET A 6 -2.42 1.52 0.81
N GLY A 7 -2.70 1.76 -0.47
CA GLY A 7 -3.25 0.78 -1.40
C GLY A 7 -2.38 -0.45 -1.63
N ILE A 8 -1.07 -0.34 -1.41
CA ILE A 8 -0.15 -1.50 -1.40
C ILE A 8 -0.56 -2.44 -0.26
N GLN A 9 -0.77 -1.91 0.94
CA GLN A 9 -1.14 -2.67 2.12
C GLN A 9 -2.57 -3.25 2.03
N SER A 10 -3.52 -2.51 1.46
CA SER A 10 -4.89 -3.02 1.31
C SER A 10 -5.07 -3.94 0.12
N SER A 11 -4.05 -4.09 -0.72
CA SER A 11 -4.05 -5.12 -1.77
C SER A 11 -4.01 -6.52 -1.13
N PRO A 12 -4.66 -7.53 -1.72
CA PRO A 12 -4.67 -8.86 -1.11
C PRO A 12 -3.31 -9.57 -1.07
N ALA A 13 -2.26 -9.03 -1.71
CA ALA A 13 -0.90 -9.57 -1.66
C ALA A 13 -0.38 -9.71 -0.22
N PHE A 14 -0.51 -8.65 0.58
CA PHE A 14 0.00 -8.62 1.94
C PHE A 14 -0.85 -9.48 2.87
N THR A 15 -2.17 -9.49 2.66
CA THR A 15 -3.09 -10.34 3.42
C THR A 15 -2.85 -11.82 3.15
N MET A 16 -2.59 -12.22 1.90
CA MET A 16 -2.24 -13.62 1.57
C MET A 16 -0.94 -14.06 2.24
N TRP A 17 0.06 -13.19 2.32
CA TRP A 17 1.28 -13.47 3.06
C TRP A 17 1.08 -13.50 4.57
N ALA A 18 0.21 -12.63 5.10
CA ALA A 18 -0.14 -12.70 6.51
C ALA A 18 -0.79 -14.07 6.82
N PHE A 19 -1.73 -14.54 5.99
CA PHE A 19 -2.41 -15.82 6.18
C PHE A 19 -1.56 -17.06 5.88
N SER A 20 -0.41 -16.92 5.20
CA SER A 20 0.53 -18.04 5.04
C SER A 20 1.38 -18.29 6.29
N ASN A 21 1.30 -17.43 7.31
CA ASN A 21 1.96 -17.65 8.59
C ASN A 21 1.16 -18.61 9.46
N ARG A 22 1.86 -19.54 10.13
CA ARG A 22 1.24 -20.47 11.09
C ARG A 22 0.78 -19.78 12.38
N THR A 23 1.43 -18.69 12.77
CA THR A 23 1.11 -17.93 14.00
C THR A 23 1.30 -16.44 13.76
N CYS A 24 0.60 -15.61 14.55
CA CYS A 24 0.75 -14.15 14.52
C CYS A 24 1.85 -13.61 15.46
N SER A 25 2.63 -14.49 16.10
CA SER A 25 3.60 -14.14 17.14
C SER A 25 4.65 -13.10 16.71
N SER A 26 5.07 -13.18 15.44
CA SER A 26 6.12 -12.33 14.86
C SER A 26 5.62 -10.99 14.34
N PHE A 27 4.31 -10.76 14.20
CA PHE A 27 3.79 -9.58 13.48
C PHE A 27 4.15 -8.25 14.16
N ARG A 28 3.98 -8.13 15.48
CA ARG A 28 4.39 -6.91 16.21
C ARG A 28 5.88 -6.60 16.08
N TRP A 29 6.74 -7.62 16.08
CA TRP A 29 8.18 -7.45 15.92
C TRP A 29 8.55 -7.07 14.49
N GLN A 30 7.91 -7.71 13.51
CA GLN A 30 8.09 -7.39 12.10
C GLN A 30 7.64 -5.96 11.78
N GLN A 31 6.51 -5.52 12.33
CA GLN A 31 5.96 -4.20 12.08
C GLN A 31 6.82 -3.10 12.71
N VAL A 32 7.14 -3.24 14.00
CA VAL A 32 7.82 -2.17 14.76
C VAL A 32 9.34 -2.21 14.56
N VAL A 33 9.95 -3.37 14.78
CA VAL A 33 11.42 -3.47 14.78
C VAL A 33 11.95 -3.60 13.37
N ALA A 34 11.48 -4.59 12.60
CA ALA A 34 12.02 -4.80 11.26
C ALA A 34 11.61 -3.65 10.31
N SER A 35 10.32 -3.34 10.21
CA SER A 35 9.83 -2.37 9.22
C SER A 35 10.02 -0.92 9.66
N SER A 36 9.52 -0.53 10.83
CA SER A 36 9.59 0.89 11.24
C SER A 36 10.99 1.31 11.70
N LEU A 37 11.63 0.53 12.57
CA LEU A 37 12.94 0.89 13.12
C LEU A 37 14.10 0.59 12.16
N VAL A 38 14.33 -0.68 11.82
CA VAL A 38 15.50 -1.09 11.02
C VAL A 38 15.43 -0.53 9.61
N ILE A 39 14.35 -0.83 8.86
CA ILE A 39 14.20 -0.33 7.49
C ILE A 39 14.05 1.19 7.49
N GLY A 40 13.34 1.79 8.45
CA GLY A 40 13.24 3.24 8.57
C GLY A 40 14.60 3.94 8.73
N ILE A 41 15.45 3.44 9.64
CA ILE A 41 16.82 3.97 9.84
C ILE A 41 17.67 3.77 8.59
N ILE A 42 17.63 2.58 7.97
CA ILE A 42 18.39 2.27 6.76
C ILE A 42 17.98 3.24 5.64
N LEU A 43 16.68 3.36 5.34
CA LEU A 43 16.20 4.24 4.27
C LEU A 43 16.53 5.70 4.55
N PHE A 44 16.36 6.18 5.78
CA PHE A 44 16.72 7.54 6.15
C PHE A 44 18.22 7.79 5.94
N THR A 45 19.05 6.93 6.51
CA THR A 45 20.50 7.09 6.54
C THR A 45 21.11 7.00 5.14
N PHE A 46 20.85 5.92 4.40
CA PHE A 46 21.49 5.70 3.09
C PHE A 46 20.98 6.67 2.02
N THR A 47 19.70 7.05 2.04
CA THR A 47 19.18 8.02 1.07
C THR A 47 19.83 9.40 1.26
N ILE A 48 20.07 9.81 2.51
CA ILE A 48 20.78 11.05 2.83
C ILE A 48 22.22 10.98 2.33
N PHE A 49 22.95 9.90 2.62
CA PHE A 49 24.32 9.74 2.16
C PHE A 49 24.43 9.77 0.64
N GLN A 50 23.51 9.12 -0.08
CA GLN A 50 23.45 9.15 -1.54
C GLN A 50 23.20 10.57 -2.05
N GLY A 51 22.21 11.27 -1.50
CA GLY A 51 21.87 12.65 -1.90
C GLY A 51 23.00 13.65 -1.64
N LEU A 52 23.58 13.61 -0.44
CA LEU A 52 24.75 14.43 -0.10
C LEU A 52 25.96 14.11 -0.98
N GLY A 53 26.26 12.82 -1.15
CA GLY A 53 27.36 12.37 -1.99
C GLY A 53 27.21 12.90 -3.41
N GLY A 54 25.99 12.84 -3.96
CA GLY A 54 25.65 13.45 -5.25
C GLY A 54 25.95 14.95 -5.31
N ASN A 55 25.49 15.72 -4.32
CA ASN A 55 25.73 17.16 -4.26
C ASN A 55 27.23 17.51 -4.13
N VAL A 56 27.99 16.77 -3.33
CA VAL A 56 29.44 16.96 -3.20
C VAL A 56 30.16 16.65 -4.51
N LEU A 57 29.75 15.59 -5.22
CA LEU A 57 30.32 15.21 -6.51
C LEU A 57 29.99 16.21 -7.63
N LEU A 58 28.80 16.80 -7.60
CA LEU A 58 28.44 17.94 -8.45
C LEU A 58 29.31 19.16 -8.15
N ALA A 59 29.45 19.55 -6.87
CA ALA A 59 30.25 20.71 -6.47
C ALA A 59 31.73 20.57 -6.83
N LYS A 60 32.25 19.33 -6.87
CA LYS A 60 33.62 19.03 -7.31
C LYS A 60 33.78 18.93 -8.84
N GLY A 61 32.71 19.08 -9.62
CA GLY A 61 32.73 18.94 -11.07
C GLY A 61 32.95 17.50 -11.56
N VAL A 62 32.76 16.49 -10.70
CA VAL A 62 32.81 15.08 -11.11
C VAL A 62 31.54 14.69 -11.87
N PHE A 63 30.40 15.20 -11.41
CA PHE A 63 29.15 15.16 -12.17
C PHE A 63 28.89 16.54 -12.78
N ASN A 64 28.50 16.57 -14.05
CA ASN A 64 28.07 17.80 -14.72
C ASN A 64 26.59 18.09 -14.44
N GLU A 65 25.77 17.05 -14.48
CA GLU A 65 24.35 17.10 -14.16
C GLU A 65 23.96 15.82 -13.43
N VAL A 66 23.06 15.93 -12.45
CA VAL A 66 22.46 14.78 -11.78
C VAL A 66 21.00 15.10 -11.46
N SER A 67 20.14 14.10 -11.63
CA SER A 67 18.74 14.15 -11.25
C SER A 67 18.47 13.12 -10.15
N ARG A 68 17.28 13.18 -9.56
CA ARG A 68 16.86 12.18 -8.56
C ARG A 68 16.76 10.77 -9.16
N ALA A 69 16.51 10.65 -10.46
CA ALA A 69 16.26 9.36 -11.12
C ALA A 69 17.54 8.61 -11.52
N ASP A 70 18.63 9.34 -11.80
CA ASP A 70 19.88 8.79 -12.32
C ASP A 70 21.06 8.87 -11.34
N LEU A 71 20.87 9.49 -10.16
CA LEU A 71 21.91 9.60 -9.13
C LEU A 71 22.51 8.25 -8.73
N VAL A 72 21.68 7.27 -8.35
CA VAL A 72 22.18 5.95 -7.90
C VAL A 72 22.91 5.21 -9.01
N PRO A 73 22.39 5.10 -10.25
CA PRO A 73 23.15 4.56 -11.38
C PRO A 73 24.50 5.25 -11.60
N LYS A 74 24.55 6.59 -11.55
CA LYS A 74 25.79 7.36 -11.70
C LYS A 74 26.80 7.09 -10.58
N LEU A 75 26.34 6.96 -9.34
CA LEU A 75 27.20 6.58 -8.21
C LEU A 75 27.82 5.18 -8.41
N ILE A 76 27.06 4.23 -8.97
CA ILE A 76 27.57 2.89 -9.29
C ILE A 76 28.59 2.96 -10.43
N ASP A 77 28.32 3.75 -11.47
CA ASP A 77 29.21 3.87 -12.64
C ASP A 77 30.59 4.44 -12.28
N LEU A 78 30.66 5.37 -11.31
CA LEU A 78 31.95 5.87 -10.78
C LEU A 78 32.86 4.77 -10.24
N LEU A 79 32.31 3.64 -9.78
CA LEU A 79 33.07 2.53 -9.21
C LEU A 79 33.55 1.54 -10.27
N LYS A 80 33.08 1.65 -11.51
CA LYS A 80 33.29 0.66 -12.58
C LYS A 80 34.76 0.36 -12.87
N ASN A 81 35.61 1.39 -12.93
CA ASN A 81 37.02 1.23 -13.29
C ASN A 81 37.87 0.77 -12.10
N THR A 82 37.53 1.20 -10.88
CA THR A 82 38.34 0.95 -9.67
C THR A 82 37.92 -0.34 -8.94
N TYR A 83 36.61 -0.63 -8.89
CA TYR A 83 36.03 -1.76 -8.16
C TYR A 83 34.99 -2.51 -9.02
N PRO A 84 35.40 -3.09 -10.16
CA PRO A 84 34.47 -3.77 -11.08
C PRO A 84 33.73 -4.95 -10.44
N TRP A 85 34.39 -5.68 -9.53
CA TRP A 85 33.76 -6.77 -8.78
C TRP A 85 32.59 -6.29 -7.92
N PHE A 86 32.73 -5.09 -7.32
CA PHE A 86 31.72 -4.52 -6.46
C PHE A 86 30.52 -3.99 -7.26
N VAL A 87 30.76 -3.39 -8.43
CA VAL A 87 29.68 -3.03 -9.37
C VAL A 87 28.87 -4.27 -9.78
N GLY A 88 29.53 -5.41 -10.01
CA GLY A 88 28.85 -6.68 -10.26
C GLY A 88 27.91 -7.09 -9.13
N ILE A 89 28.37 -6.99 -7.88
CA ILE A 89 27.53 -7.30 -6.69
C ILE A 89 26.36 -6.33 -6.59
N LEU A 90 26.58 -5.02 -6.77
CA LEU A 90 25.52 -4.01 -6.71
C LEU A 90 24.44 -4.25 -7.78
N ALA A 91 24.85 -4.63 -9.00
CA ALA A 91 23.93 -5.00 -10.07
C ALA A 91 23.08 -6.23 -9.70
N VAL A 92 23.69 -7.26 -9.10
CA VAL A 92 22.97 -8.44 -8.59
C VAL A 92 21.99 -8.05 -7.48
N CYS A 93 22.38 -7.18 -6.55
CA CYS A 93 21.48 -6.69 -5.50
C CYS A 93 20.27 -5.93 -6.06
N ALA A 94 20.48 -5.07 -7.08
CA ALA A 94 19.39 -4.38 -7.75
C ALA A 94 18.42 -5.35 -8.45
N LEU A 95 18.97 -6.36 -9.15
CA LEU A 95 18.16 -7.42 -9.77
C LEU A 95 17.40 -8.23 -8.72
N ALA A 96 18.04 -8.60 -7.61
CA ALA A 96 17.41 -9.35 -6.52
C ALA A 96 16.24 -8.58 -5.89
N ALA A 97 16.41 -7.27 -5.64
CA ALA A 97 15.35 -6.42 -5.09
C ALA A 97 14.14 -6.28 -6.05
N MET A 98 14.39 -6.16 -7.36
CA MET A 98 13.32 -6.17 -8.36
C MET A 98 12.59 -7.52 -8.42
N GLN A 99 13.34 -8.63 -8.36
CA GLN A 99 12.77 -9.98 -8.38
C GLN A 99 11.95 -10.30 -7.12
N SER A 100 12.39 -9.89 -5.93
CA SER A 100 11.65 -10.16 -4.69
C SER A 100 10.27 -9.51 -4.69
N THR A 101 10.18 -8.30 -5.24
CA THR A 101 8.93 -7.54 -5.37
C THR A 101 8.07 -8.09 -6.52
N GLY A 102 8.69 -8.39 -7.66
CA GLY A 102 8.00 -8.96 -8.82
C GLY A 102 7.36 -10.31 -8.52
N ALA A 103 8.10 -11.22 -7.88
CA ALA A 103 7.61 -12.56 -7.52
C ALA A 103 6.40 -12.51 -6.59
N ALA A 104 6.39 -11.58 -5.62
CA ALA A 104 5.27 -11.34 -4.71
C ALA A 104 3.97 -11.03 -5.44
N TYR A 105 4.03 -10.04 -6.34
CA TYR A 105 2.87 -9.60 -7.11
C TYR A 105 2.44 -10.63 -8.15
N MET A 106 3.39 -11.31 -8.80
CA MET A 106 3.08 -12.39 -9.75
C MET A 106 2.37 -13.56 -9.06
N SER A 107 2.87 -14.02 -7.90
CA SER A 107 2.23 -15.09 -7.13
C SER A 107 0.84 -14.69 -6.66
N THR A 108 0.69 -13.44 -6.21
CA THR A 108 -0.59 -12.87 -5.78
C THR A 108 -1.59 -12.87 -6.94
N PHE A 109 -1.21 -12.29 -8.08
CA PHE A 109 -2.04 -12.22 -9.28
C PHE A 109 -2.42 -13.62 -9.78
N SER A 110 -1.45 -14.54 -9.80
CA SER A 110 -1.67 -15.94 -10.15
C SER A 110 -2.75 -16.57 -9.28
N GLY A 111 -2.67 -16.38 -7.96
CA GLY A 111 -3.67 -16.85 -6.99
C GLY A 111 -5.05 -16.28 -7.25
N MET A 112 -5.16 -14.96 -7.42
CA MET A 112 -6.42 -14.27 -7.68
C MET A 112 -7.07 -14.76 -8.98
N VAL A 113 -6.36 -14.73 -10.10
CA VAL A 113 -6.93 -15.13 -11.39
C VAL A 113 -7.30 -16.60 -11.38
N THR A 114 -6.49 -17.45 -10.74
CA THR A 114 -6.74 -18.88 -10.74
C THR A 114 -7.90 -19.28 -9.82
N ARG A 115 -7.95 -18.76 -8.58
CA ARG A 115 -8.99 -19.13 -7.61
C ARG A 115 -10.28 -18.35 -7.82
N ASP A 116 -10.18 -17.04 -8.04
CA ASP A 116 -11.34 -16.14 -8.03
C ASP A 116 -12.01 -16.04 -9.41
N LEU A 117 -11.25 -16.23 -10.50
CA LEU A 117 -11.78 -16.20 -11.87
C LEU A 117 -11.87 -17.59 -12.48
N TYR A 118 -10.72 -18.26 -12.68
CA TYR A 118 -10.65 -19.50 -13.44
C TYR A 118 -11.39 -20.65 -12.74
N LYS A 119 -11.03 -21.00 -11.49
CA LYS A 119 -11.71 -22.06 -10.75
C LYS A 119 -13.18 -21.69 -10.52
N ARG A 120 -13.46 -20.46 -10.08
CA ARG A 120 -14.83 -20.08 -9.72
C ARG A 120 -15.81 -20.07 -10.89
N TYR A 121 -15.41 -19.58 -12.06
CA TYR A 121 -16.32 -19.32 -13.19
C TYR A 121 -16.07 -20.18 -14.43
N ILE A 122 -14.83 -20.65 -14.66
CA ILE A 122 -14.46 -21.39 -15.89
C ILE A 122 -14.38 -22.89 -15.62
N ALA A 123 -13.69 -23.31 -14.57
CA ALA A 123 -13.45 -24.71 -14.24
C ALA A 123 -13.63 -25.00 -12.73
N PRO A 124 -14.88 -25.11 -12.24
CA PRO A 124 -15.19 -25.36 -10.82
C PRO A 124 -14.51 -26.59 -10.22
N GLN A 125 -14.29 -27.61 -11.03
CA GLN A 125 -13.67 -28.89 -10.64
C GLN A 125 -12.15 -28.93 -10.93
N ALA A 126 -11.50 -27.79 -11.17
CA ALA A 126 -10.08 -27.76 -11.45
C ALA A 126 -9.25 -28.26 -10.24
N SER A 127 -8.46 -29.31 -10.46
CA SER A 127 -7.51 -29.83 -9.47
C SER A 127 -6.43 -28.79 -9.13
N ASP A 128 -5.72 -28.99 -8.02
CA ASP A 128 -4.60 -28.11 -7.62
C ASP A 128 -3.49 -28.04 -8.69
N GLN A 129 -3.21 -29.15 -9.38
CA GLN A 129 -2.24 -29.19 -10.48
C GLN A 129 -2.68 -28.33 -11.65
N THR A 130 -3.95 -28.44 -12.05
CA THR A 130 -4.54 -27.63 -13.13
C THR A 130 -4.50 -26.14 -12.76
N GLN A 131 -4.90 -25.81 -11.52
CA GLN A 131 -4.84 -24.44 -11.01
C GLN A 131 -3.41 -23.87 -11.09
N LYS A 132 -2.39 -24.60 -10.63
CA LYS A 132 -0.98 -24.16 -10.70
C LYS A 132 -0.50 -23.95 -12.15
N LEU A 133 -0.89 -24.82 -13.08
CA LEU A 133 -0.53 -24.70 -14.49
C LEU A 133 -1.13 -23.43 -15.10
N TYR A 134 -2.44 -23.24 -14.98
CA TYR A 134 -3.11 -22.05 -15.53
C TYR A 134 -2.66 -20.77 -14.84
N GLY A 135 -2.41 -20.83 -13.53
CA GLY A 135 -1.81 -19.72 -12.79
C GLY A 135 -0.46 -19.29 -13.35
N ARG A 136 0.42 -20.22 -13.73
CA ARG A 136 1.71 -19.91 -14.39
C ARG A 136 1.50 -19.34 -15.79
N MET A 137 0.55 -19.88 -16.55
CA MET A 137 0.22 -19.37 -17.89
C MET A 137 -0.28 -17.92 -17.83
N PHE A 138 -1.16 -17.58 -16.88
CA PHE A 138 -1.64 -16.21 -16.70
C PHE A 138 -0.51 -15.24 -16.32
N VAL A 139 0.45 -15.67 -15.48
CA VAL A 139 1.64 -14.86 -15.15
C VAL A 139 2.48 -14.60 -16.40
N ILE A 140 2.70 -15.60 -17.26
CA ILE A 140 3.44 -15.42 -18.52
C ILE A 140 2.70 -14.42 -19.42
N ILE A 141 1.39 -14.57 -19.58
CA ILE A 141 0.57 -13.68 -20.42
C ILE A 141 0.65 -12.22 -19.94
N VAL A 142 0.46 -11.97 -18.65
CA VAL A 142 0.51 -10.59 -18.11
C VAL A 142 1.92 -10.01 -18.19
N THR A 143 2.96 -10.84 -18.00
CA THR A 143 4.36 -10.40 -18.13
C THR A 143 4.69 -10.01 -19.56
N LEU A 144 4.25 -10.78 -20.56
CA LEU A 144 4.41 -10.44 -21.97
C LEU A 144 3.64 -9.16 -22.33
N ALA A 145 2.41 -9.00 -21.84
CA ALA A 145 1.65 -7.77 -22.03
C ALA A 145 2.37 -6.56 -21.43
N ALA A 146 2.89 -6.68 -20.20
CA ALA A 146 3.69 -5.64 -19.56
C ALA A 146 4.96 -5.31 -20.37
N LEU A 147 5.65 -6.31 -20.92
CA LEU A 147 6.84 -6.12 -21.76
C LEU A 147 6.51 -5.37 -23.06
N ILE A 148 5.37 -5.68 -23.69
CA ILE A 148 4.89 -4.96 -24.89
C ILE A 148 4.62 -3.50 -24.56
N VAL A 149 3.97 -3.22 -23.43
CA VAL A 149 3.73 -1.84 -22.98
C VAL A 149 5.05 -1.13 -22.67
N ALA A 150 5.99 -1.80 -21.99
CA ALA A 150 7.32 -1.27 -21.64
C ALA A 150 8.10 -0.83 -22.88
N ALA A 151 8.07 -1.66 -23.93
CA ALA A 151 8.78 -1.43 -25.17
C ALA A 151 8.22 -0.24 -25.96
N LYS A 152 6.94 0.11 -25.78
CA LYS A 152 6.30 1.25 -26.46
C LYS A 152 6.31 2.53 -25.65
N SER A 153 6.18 2.45 -24.33
CA SER A 153 6.21 3.61 -23.44
C SER A 153 6.65 3.22 -22.03
N THR A 154 7.88 3.58 -21.67
CA THR A 154 8.42 3.43 -20.32
C THR A 154 7.64 4.26 -19.30
N GLN A 155 7.15 5.44 -19.72
CA GLN A 155 6.36 6.33 -18.87
C GLN A 155 5.02 5.69 -18.50
N ALA A 156 4.36 4.99 -19.44
CA ALA A 156 3.06 4.36 -19.20
C ALA A 156 3.11 3.36 -18.03
N ILE A 157 4.19 2.58 -17.88
CA ILE A 157 4.33 1.62 -16.78
C ILE A 157 4.42 2.31 -15.42
N VAL A 158 5.19 3.38 -15.32
CA VAL A 158 5.33 4.15 -14.07
C VAL A 158 3.97 4.72 -13.66
N MET A 159 3.23 5.25 -14.63
CA MET A 159 1.92 5.84 -14.39
C MET A 159 0.86 4.79 -14.03
N LEU A 160 0.86 3.63 -14.69
CA LEU A 160 0.03 2.47 -14.33
C LEU A 160 0.29 2.02 -12.90
N GLY A 161 1.56 2.01 -12.46
CA GLY A 161 1.92 1.71 -11.08
C GLY A 161 1.32 2.70 -10.08
N GLY A 162 1.36 4.01 -10.38
CA GLY A 162 0.74 5.06 -9.56
C GLY A 162 -0.78 4.93 -9.44
N LEU A 163 -1.46 4.59 -10.54
CA LEU A 163 -2.90 4.30 -10.53
C LEU A 163 -3.24 3.04 -9.76
N ALA A 164 -2.44 1.98 -9.92
CA ALA A 164 -2.70 0.70 -9.27
C ALA A 164 -2.76 0.83 -7.74
N VAL A 165 -1.87 1.64 -7.14
CA VAL A 165 -1.90 1.92 -5.70
C VAL A 165 -3.11 2.78 -5.31
N ALA A 166 -3.51 3.76 -6.13
CA ALA A 166 -4.73 4.55 -5.88
C ALA A 166 -6.01 3.70 -5.93
N TYR A 167 -6.09 2.73 -6.85
CA TYR A 167 -7.18 1.75 -6.91
C TYR A 167 -7.13 0.75 -5.75
N GLY A 168 -5.93 0.26 -5.39
CA GLY A 168 -5.74 -0.61 -4.24
C GLY A 168 -6.25 0.02 -2.95
N PHE A 169 -6.08 1.34 -2.78
CA PHE A 169 -6.57 2.07 -1.62
C PHE A 169 -8.10 2.05 -1.48
N GLN A 170 -8.82 1.80 -2.58
CA GLN A 170 -10.28 1.69 -2.58
C GLN A 170 -10.80 0.40 -1.92
N MET A 171 -9.92 -0.54 -1.55
CA MET A 171 -10.28 -1.74 -0.79
C MET A 171 -10.51 -1.47 0.71
N TYR A 172 -10.09 -0.31 1.22
CA TYR A 172 -10.20 0.03 2.65
C TYR A 172 -11.63 -0.10 3.23
N PRO A 173 -12.70 0.36 2.56
CA PRO A 173 -14.05 0.23 3.09
C PRO A 173 -14.49 -1.23 3.24
N ALA A 174 -14.05 -2.11 2.33
CA ALA A 174 -14.30 -3.54 2.44
C ALA A 174 -13.59 -4.14 3.67
N LEU A 175 -12.32 -3.79 3.88
CA LEU A 175 -11.55 -4.22 5.06
C LEU A 175 -12.16 -3.67 6.36
N MET A 176 -12.60 -2.42 6.36
CA MET A 176 -13.30 -1.80 7.48
C MET A 176 -14.61 -2.51 7.80
N GLY A 177 -15.37 -2.89 6.77
CA GLY A 177 -16.61 -3.65 6.93
C GLY A 177 -16.40 -5.06 7.49
N ILE A 178 -15.30 -5.73 7.13
CA ILE A 178 -14.99 -7.08 7.62
C ILE A 178 -14.44 -7.03 9.06
N CYS A 179 -13.56 -6.09 9.36
CA CYS A 179 -12.82 -6.10 10.62
C CYS A 179 -13.49 -5.31 11.75
N TYR A 180 -14.20 -4.21 11.44
CA TYR A 180 -14.59 -3.22 12.47
C TYR A 180 -16.08 -2.85 12.44
N PHE A 181 -16.69 -2.71 11.27
CA PHE A 181 -18.01 -2.10 11.13
C PHE A 181 -19.03 -3.03 10.48
N PRO A 182 -19.86 -3.75 11.27
CA PRO A 182 -20.79 -4.75 10.75
C PRO A 182 -21.92 -4.18 9.89
N PHE A 183 -22.16 -2.86 9.95
CA PHE A 183 -23.24 -2.21 9.21
C PHE A 183 -23.00 -2.13 7.69
N PHE A 184 -21.75 -2.30 7.22
CA PHE A 184 -21.47 -2.28 5.79
C PHE A 184 -22.07 -3.51 5.10
N THR A 185 -22.91 -3.28 4.08
CA THR A 185 -23.51 -4.36 3.28
C THR A 185 -22.66 -4.68 2.06
N ARG A 186 -22.81 -5.89 1.49
CA ARG A 186 -22.10 -6.26 0.26
C ARG A 186 -22.42 -5.28 -0.88
N ARG A 187 -23.71 -4.89 -1.00
CA ARG A 187 -24.17 -3.93 -2.01
C ARG A 187 -23.52 -2.57 -1.79
N GLY A 188 -23.48 -2.10 -0.54
CA GLY A 188 -22.83 -0.83 -0.19
C GLY A 188 -21.36 -0.82 -0.55
N ILE A 189 -20.60 -1.85 -0.15
CA ILE A 189 -19.17 -1.95 -0.47
C ILE A 189 -18.92 -2.00 -1.99
N VAL A 190 -19.71 -2.77 -2.75
CA VAL A 190 -19.54 -2.87 -4.20
C VAL A 190 -19.83 -1.53 -4.90
N TRP A 191 -20.94 -0.86 -4.55
CA TRP A 191 -21.26 0.44 -5.14
C TRP A 191 -20.29 1.54 -4.71
N GLY A 192 -19.84 1.50 -3.45
CA GLY A 192 -18.77 2.37 -2.96
C GLY A 192 -17.48 2.16 -3.75
N LEU A 193 -17.07 0.91 -3.94
CA LEU A 193 -15.88 0.60 -4.74
C LEU A 193 -16.00 1.15 -6.16
N VAL A 194 -17.12 0.92 -6.84
CA VAL A 194 -17.35 1.46 -8.20
C VAL A 194 -17.26 2.99 -8.20
N ALA A 195 -17.94 3.66 -7.27
CA ALA A 195 -17.89 5.12 -7.16
C ALA A 195 -16.46 5.64 -6.89
N GLY A 196 -15.71 4.94 -6.03
CA GLY A 196 -14.32 5.25 -5.73
C GLY A 196 -13.40 5.08 -6.94
N LEU A 197 -13.51 3.98 -7.67
CA LEU A 197 -12.74 3.75 -8.90
C LEU A 197 -13.03 4.81 -9.95
N VAL A 198 -14.31 5.17 -10.15
CA VAL A 198 -14.71 6.25 -11.06
C VAL A 198 -14.14 7.59 -10.60
N ALA A 199 -14.23 7.91 -9.31
CA ALA A 199 -13.67 9.16 -8.78
C ALA A 199 -12.15 9.24 -8.93
N VAL A 200 -11.42 8.15 -8.64
CA VAL A 200 -9.97 8.07 -8.94
C VAL A 200 -9.74 8.31 -10.42
N THR A 201 -10.53 7.65 -11.27
CA THR A 201 -10.38 7.72 -12.73
C THR A 201 -10.53 9.14 -13.25
N LEU A 202 -11.53 9.86 -12.76
CA LEU A 202 -11.87 11.22 -13.21
C LEU A 202 -11.02 12.32 -12.57
N THR A 203 -10.22 12.01 -11.57
CA THR A 203 -9.41 12.99 -10.83
C THR A 203 -7.91 12.75 -10.98
N ASP A 204 -7.50 11.70 -11.68
CA ASP A 204 -6.10 11.39 -11.93
C ASP A 204 -5.64 11.84 -13.32
N ARG A 205 -4.51 12.55 -13.37
CA ARG A 205 -3.87 13.01 -14.61
C ARG A 205 -3.50 11.84 -15.53
N THR A 206 -3.14 10.71 -14.95
CA THR A 206 -2.49 9.62 -15.67
C THR A 206 -3.42 8.90 -16.63
N ILE A 207 -4.74 8.94 -16.46
CA ILE A 207 -5.65 8.18 -17.33
C ILE A 207 -5.82 8.85 -18.70
N ALA A 208 -5.83 10.17 -18.74
CA ALA A 208 -5.80 10.96 -19.98
C ALA A 208 -4.65 10.53 -20.90
N GLU A 209 -3.48 10.28 -20.29
CA GLU A 209 -2.23 9.98 -20.98
C GLU A 209 -2.06 8.48 -21.27
N ILE A 210 -2.49 7.59 -20.36
CA ILE A 210 -2.33 6.13 -20.51
C ILE A 210 -3.37 5.53 -21.46
N LEU A 211 -4.62 6.00 -21.42
CA LEU A 211 -5.72 5.35 -22.15
C LEU A 211 -5.45 5.30 -23.67
N PRO A 212 -5.01 6.38 -24.35
CA PRO A 212 -4.64 6.32 -25.76
C PRO A 212 -3.49 5.34 -26.04
N VAL A 213 -2.50 5.27 -25.15
CA VAL A 213 -1.36 4.36 -25.28
C VAL A 213 -1.81 2.91 -25.23
N LEU A 214 -2.68 2.54 -24.27
CA LEU A 214 -3.20 1.18 -24.15
C LEU A 214 -4.09 0.81 -25.35
N LEU A 215 -5.02 1.69 -25.72
CA LEU A 215 -5.93 1.47 -26.85
C LEU A 215 -5.16 1.31 -28.16
N GLY A 216 -4.18 2.18 -28.42
CA GLY A 216 -3.30 2.07 -29.60
C GLY A 216 -2.38 0.85 -29.56
N THR A 217 -1.89 0.47 -28.39
CA THR A 217 -0.98 -0.69 -28.23
C THR A 217 -1.69 -2.00 -28.55
N PHE A 218 -2.92 -2.18 -28.04
CA PHE A 218 -3.70 -3.41 -28.21
C PHE A 218 -4.77 -3.32 -29.31
N LYS A 219 -4.82 -2.21 -30.05
CA LYS A 219 -5.84 -1.92 -31.08
C LYS A 219 -7.27 -2.11 -30.56
N ILE A 220 -7.51 -1.70 -29.32
CA ILE A 220 -8.85 -1.76 -28.70
C ILE A 220 -9.63 -0.54 -29.16
N PHE A 221 -10.79 -0.76 -29.76
CA PHE A 221 -11.68 0.33 -30.17
C PHE A 221 -12.49 0.82 -28.97
N LEU A 222 -12.30 2.09 -28.59
CA LEU A 222 -13.14 2.79 -27.62
C LEU A 222 -13.83 3.97 -28.32
N PRO A 223 -15.13 4.20 -28.12
CA PRO A 223 -15.80 5.36 -28.68
C PRO A 223 -15.09 6.66 -28.25
N GLU A 224 -14.79 7.54 -29.21
CA GLU A 224 -14.05 8.81 -28.95
C GLU A 224 -14.67 9.64 -27.83
N ARG A 225 -16.01 9.59 -27.68
CA ARG A 225 -16.74 10.28 -26.61
C ARG A 225 -16.35 9.82 -25.20
N ILE A 226 -16.02 8.53 -25.03
CA ILE A 226 -15.58 7.96 -23.75
C ILE A 226 -14.09 8.27 -23.52
N ALA A 227 -13.28 8.23 -24.58
CA ALA A 227 -11.86 8.58 -24.49
C ALA A 227 -11.67 10.07 -24.12
N ALA A 228 -12.49 10.97 -24.64
CA ALA A 228 -12.42 12.41 -24.35
C ALA A 228 -12.91 12.79 -22.94
N THR A 229 -13.92 12.10 -22.39
CA THR A 229 -14.47 12.42 -21.05
C THR A 229 -13.54 12.03 -19.90
N VAL A 230 -12.63 11.09 -20.13
CA VAL A 230 -11.71 10.59 -19.11
C VAL A 230 -10.40 11.40 -19.07
N GLY A 231 -10.12 12.23 -20.10
CA GLY A 231 -8.88 12.99 -20.22
C GLY A 231 -8.97 14.48 -19.89
N ASP A 232 -10.09 15.13 -20.24
CA ASP A 232 -10.31 16.58 -20.12
C ASP A 232 -11.51 16.89 -19.22
N ALA A 233 -11.56 16.27 -18.04
CA ALA A 233 -12.55 16.66 -17.06
C ALA A 233 -12.38 18.17 -16.73
N PRO A 234 -13.46 18.96 -16.66
CA PRO A 234 -13.38 20.43 -16.59
C PRO A 234 -12.68 20.95 -15.32
N TRP A 235 -12.48 20.08 -14.33
CA TRP A 235 -11.79 20.37 -13.08
C TRP A 235 -10.28 20.00 -13.09
N GLY A 236 -9.77 19.40 -14.16
CA GLY A 236 -8.37 18.99 -14.28
C GLY A 236 -7.95 17.88 -13.31
N ALA A 237 -6.64 17.58 -13.27
CA ALA A 237 -6.10 16.59 -12.37
C ALA A 237 -5.97 17.10 -10.93
N TYR A 238 -6.23 16.22 -9.96
CA TYR A 238 -6.13 16.49 -8.52
C TYR A 238 -6.85 17.79 -8.10
N PRO A 239 -8.17 17.89 -8.34
CA PRO A 239 -8.91 19.10 -8.00
C PRO A 239 -8.77 19.40 -6.49
N LEU A 240 -8.67 20.69 -6.17
CA LEU A 240 -8.35 21.19 -4.83
C LEU A 240 -6.99 20.71 -4.29
N THR A 241 -6.06 20.32 -5.16
CA THR A 241 -4.75 19.74 -4.80
C THR A 241 -4.84 18.41 -4.03
N ILE A 242 -6.01 17.77 -4.03
CA ILE A 242 -6.24 16.48 -3.39
C ILE A 242 -5.92 15.38 -4.39
N HIS A 243 -5.03 14.49 -4.00
CA HIS A 243 -4.65 13.33 -4.81
C HIS A 243 -5.86 12.45 -5.16
N SER A 244 -5.87 11.83 -6.33
CA SER A 244 -6.98 11.01 -6.87
C SER A 244 -7.49 9.96 -5.89
N ALA A 245 -6.58 9.20 -5.26
CA ALA A 245 -6.90 8.24 -4.19
C ALA A 245 -7.74 8.84 -3.03
N GLY A 246 -7.53 10.11 -2.69
CA GLY A 246 -8.29 10.84 -1.67
C GLY A 246 -9.73 11.12 -2.10
N TRP A 247 -9.93 11.58 -3.34
CA TRP A 247 -11.27 11.70 -3.91
C TRP A 247 -11.96 10.34 -4.04
N GLY A 248 -11.22 9.33 -4.48
CA GLY A 248 -11.65 7.94 -4.53
C GLY A 248 -12.24 7.48 -3.20
N ILE A 249 -11.46 7.54 -2.12
CA ILE A 249 -11.89 7.00 -0.83
C ILE A 249 -13.07 7.80 -0.25
N PHE A 250 -13.13 9.11 -0.51
CA PHE A 250 -14.23 9.97 -0.08
C PHE A 250 -15.56 9.50 -0.70
N PHE A 251 -15.63 9.40 -2.03
CA PHE A 251 -16.84 8.97 -2.72
C PHE A 251 -17.16 7.50 -2.44
N ASN A 252 -16.13 6.65 -2.30
CA ASN A 252 -16.30 5.26 -1.93
C ASN A 252 -17.00 5.11 -0.58
N LEU A 253 -16.49 5.77 0.46
CA LEU A 253 -17.08 5.72 1.79
C LEU A 253 -18.48 6.35 1.82
N LEU A 254 -18.65 7.50 1.16
CA LEU A 254 -19.93 8.18 1.08
C LEU A 254 -21.01 7.25 0.50
N VAL A 255 -20.74 6.66 -0.66
CA VAL A 255 -21.68 5.75 -1.32
C VAL A 255 -21.83 4.45 -0.52
N ALA A 256 -20.75 3.88 0.01
CA ALA A 256 -20.81 2.66 0.80
C ALA A 256 -21.68 2.82 2.05
N VAL A 257 -21.56 3.94 2.76
CA VAL A 257 -22.39 4.25 3.94
C VAL A 257 -23.83 4.47 3.53
N ILE A 258 -24.09 5.33 2.53
CA ILE A 258 -25.45 5.64 2.06
C ILE A 258 -26.17 4.37 1.61
N VAL A 259 -25.57 3.59 0.71
CA VAL A 259 -26.18 2.38 0.16
C VAL A 259 -26.37 1.31 1.25
N SER A 260 -25.42 1.17 2.18
CA SER A 260 -25.59 0.22 3.30
C SER A 260 -26.71 0.61 4.26
N ARG A 261 -26.98 1.91 4.42
CA ARG A 261 -28.07 2.42 5.28
C ARG A 261 -29.43 2.36 4.59
N ILE A 262 -29.50 2.63 3.28
CA ILE A 262 -30.75 2.57 2.51
C ILE A 262 -31.16 1.12 2.22
N TRP A 263 -30.19 0.26 1.90
CA TRP A 263 -30.41 -1.16 1.62
C TRP A 263 -29.61 -2.04 2.59
N PRO A 264 -30.10 -2.19 3.84
CA PRO A 264 -29.49 -3.08 4.82
C PRO A 264 -29.60 -4.55 4.39
N ASP A 265 -28.75 -5.41 4.95
CA ASP A 265 -28.85 -6.84 4.75
C ASP A 265 -30.11 -7.40 5.46
N GLU A 266 -30.63 -8.52 4.96
CA GLU A 266 -31.68 -9.29 5.63
C GLU A 266 -31.27 -9.66 7.06
N THR A 267 -32.23 -9.68 7.99
CA THR A 267 -31.99 -9.89 9.43
C THR A 267 -31.08 -11.08 9.71
N GLN A 268 -31.34 -12.24 9.09
CA GLN A 268 -30.52 -13.44 9.27
C GLN A 268 -29.04 -13.24 8.88
N LYS A 269 -28.78 -12.53 7.78
CA LYS A 269 -27.42 -12.22 7.32
C LYS A 269 -26.76 -11.19 8.23
N ALA A 270 -27.51 -10.18 8.68
CA ALA A 270 -27.04 -9.16 9.60
C ALA A 270 -26.66 -9.77 10.97
N ASP A 271 -27.46 -10.71 11.48
CA ASP A 271 -27.21 -11.43 12.72
C ASP A 271 -25.97 -12.33 12.59
N ALA A 272 -25.84 -13.05 11.47
CA ALA A 272 -24.66 -13.87 11.19
C ALA A 272 -23.36 -13.04 11.13
N LYS A 273 -23.41 -11.85 10.51
CA LYS A 273 -22.29 -10.90 10.52
C LYS A 273 -21.99 -10.41 11.93
N THR A 274 -23.00 -9.96 12.66
CA THR A 274 -22.82 -9.45 14.04
C THR A 274 -22.18 -10.52 14.91
N LYS A 275 -22.63 -11.78 14.80
CA LYS A 275 -22.05 -12.93 15.47
C LYS A 275 -20.55 -13.13 15.12
N HIS A 276 -20.18 -12.99 13.86
CA HIS A 276 -18.78 -13.05 13.43
C HIS A 276 -17.94 -11.89 13.98
N HIS A 277 -18.48 -10.66 13.99
CA HIS A 277 -17.80 -9.51 14.59
C HIS A 277 -17.64 -9.67 16.10
N CYS A 278 -18.63 -10.22 16.82
CA CYS A 278 -18.51 -10.54 18.24
C CYS A 278 -17.40 -11.55 18.49
N PHE A 279 -17.30 -12.58 17.64
CA PHE A 279 -16.20 -13.56 17.70
C PHE A 279 -14.84 -12.89 17.48
N ILE A 280 -14.67 -12.10 16.43
CA ILE A 280 -13.41 -11.36 16.18
C ILE A 280 -13.08 -10.47 17.38
N GLN A 281 -14.07 -9.72 17.89
CA GLN A 281 -13.88 -8.83 19.02
C GLN A 281 -13.51 -9.59 20.32
N ALA A 282 -14.03 -10.79 20.54
CA ALA A 282 -13.67 -11.62 21.68
C ALA A 282 -12.24 -12.19 21.57
N VAL A 283 -11.78 -12.44 20.35
CA VAL A 283 -10.47 -13.03 20.08
C VAL A 283 -9.37 -11.97 20.02
N SER A 284 -9.56 -10.89 19.27
CA SER A 284 -8.55 -9.87 18.95
C SER A 284 -8.89 -8.46 19.44
N GLY A 285 -10.00 -8.29 20.16
CA GLY A 285 -10.40 -7.00 20.69
C GLY A 285 -9.39 -6.41 21.67
N ILE A 286 -9.36 -5.08 21.73
CA ILE A 286 -8.53 -4.35 22.69
C ILE A 286 -9.01 -4.69 24.11
N ALA A 287 -8.06 -5.08 24.95
CA ALA A 287 -8.29 -5.38 26.36
C ALA A 287 -8.94 -4.19 27.08
N GLU A 288 -9.82 -4.48 28.03
CA GLU A 288 -10.67 -3.46 28.66
C GLU A 288 -9.87 -2.37 29.39
N ASP A 289 -8.77 -2.76 30.05
CA ASP A 289 -7.80 -1.86 30.69
C ASP A 289 -7.09 -0.92 29.70
N ARG A 290 -7.03 -1.30 28.41
CA ARG A 290 -6.37 -0.54 27.35
C ARG A 290 -7.33 0.30 26.51
N ARG A 291 -8.64 0.18 26.68
CA ARG A 291 -9.63 0.94 25.87
C ARG A 291 -9.51 2.46 26.07
N THR A 292 -9.13 2.91 27.26
CA THR A 292 -8.88 4.33 27.56
C THR A 292 -7.75 4.94 26.73
N HIS A 293 -6.90 4.10 26.12
CA HIS A 293 -5.78 4.52 25.28
C HIS A 293 -6.14 4.68 23.79
N VAL A 294 -7.35 4.29 23.37
CA VAL A 294 -7.79 4.40 21.97
C VAL A 294 -7.86 5.86 21.46
N PRO A 295 -8.39 6.84 22.22
CA PRO A 295 -8.35 8.24 21.79
C PRO A 295 -6.92 8.75 21.58
N TRP A 296 -5.98 8.35 22.46
CA TRP A 296 -4.57 8.68 22.33
C TRP A 296 -3.92 8.02 21.11
N ALA A 297 -4.26 6.77 20.82
CA ALA A 297 -3.81 6.08 19.60
C ALA A 297 -4.21 6.87 18.34
N TRP A 298 -5.46 7.33 18.28
CA TRP A 298 -5.93 8.19 17.19
C TRP A 298 -5.22 9.55 17.15
N ALA A 299 -5.10 10.23 18.29
CA ALA A 299 -4.45 11.53 18.37
C ALA A 299 -2.99 11.47 17.91
N LEU A 300 -2.22 10.52 18.45
CA LEU A 300 -0.81 10.31 18.09
C LEU A 300 -0.64 9.98 16.61
N THR A 301 -1.49 9.10 16.07
CA THR A 301 -1.47 8.74 14.64
C THR A 301 -1.84 9.93 13.76
N ALA A 302 -2.88 10.68 14.11
CA ALA A 302 -3.30 11.86 13.38
C ALA A 302 -2.23 12.95 13.38
N ILE A 303 -1.60 13.21 14.53
CA ILE A 303 -0.46 14.12 14.63
C ILE A 303 0.67 13.65 13.71
N TRP A 304 1.02 12.36 13.75
CA TRP A 304 2.10 11.84 12.91
C TRP A 304 1.80 12.01 11.42
N PHE A 305 0.57 11.71 10.98
CA PHE A 305 0.17 11.85 9.58
C PHE A 305 0.04 13.30 9.12
N LEU A 306 -0.49 14.20 9.95
CA LEU A 306 -0.72 15.59 9.57
C LEU A 306 0.54 16.45 9.68
N VAL A 307 1.34 16.22 10.73
CA VAL A 307 2.53 16.99 11.06
C VAL A 307 3.78 16.35 10.47
N GLY A 308 3.93 15.03 10.57
CA GLY A 308 5.17 14.37 10.14
C GLY A 308 5.43 14.45 8.64
N PHE A 309 4.42 14.12 7.84
CA PHE A 309 4.52 14.07 6.37
C PHE A 309 3.26 14.58 5.66
N GLY A 310 2.31 15.14 6.41
CA GLY A 310 1.11 15.78 5.89
C GLY A 310 1.33 17.27 5.54
N PRO A 311 0.25 18.06 5.43
CA PRO A 311 0.35 19.46 5.03
C PRO A 311 1.18 20.31 6.01
N PHE A 312 1.23 19.94 7.29
CA PHE A 312 1.99 20.68 8.30
C PHE A 312 3.47 20.28 8.37
N ALA A 313 3.93 19.32 7.56
CA ALA A 313 5.35 18.98 7.47
C ALA A 313 6.22 20.15 6.99
N VAL A 314 5.61 21.16 6.34
CA VAL A 314 6.27 22.41 5.92
C VAL A 314 6.90 23.15 7.12
N VAL A 315 6.34 23.00 8.32
CA VAL A 315 6.94 23.58 9.55
C VAL A 315 8.37 23.06 9.76
N GLY A 316 8.63 21.81 9.40
CA GLY A 316 9.95 21.20 9.48
C GLY A 316 11.01 21.85 8.60
N ASN A 317 10.62 22.66 7.61
CA ASN A 317 11.57 23.33 6.73
C ASN A 317 12.42 24.37 7.47
N THR A 318 11.85 25.04 8.48
CA THR A 318 12.49 26.20 9.13
C THR A 318 12.53 26.14 10.65
N LEU A 319 11.83 25.19 11.28
CA LEU A 319 11.71 25.11 12.74
C LEU A 319 13.05 25.04 13.48
N PHE A 320 14.05 24.35 12.92
CA PHE A 320 15.36 24.15 13.53
C PHE A 320 16.48 24.94 12.83
N GLY A 321 16.13 25.99 12.10
CA GLY A 321 17.08 26.84 11.38
C GLY A 321 16.79 26.92 9.88
N ASP A 322 17.50 27.80 9.19
CA ASP A 322 17.41 28.00 7.76
C ASP A 322 18.13 26.85 7.02
N PRO A 323 17.44 26.07 6.19
CA PRO A 323 18.02 24.91 5.50
C PRO A 323 19.09 25.31 4.47
N THR A 324 19.15 26.57 4.07
CA THR A 324 20.13 27.11 3.13
C THR A 324 21.33 27.78 3.80
N ASN A 325 21.26 28.03 5.12
CA ASN A 325 22.32 28.68 5.87
C ASN A 325 22.88 27.75 6.97
N PRO A 326 24.02 27.08 6.74
CA PRO A 326 24.64 26.17 7.70
C PRO A 326 24.96 26.79 9.07
N ALA A 327 25.17 28.10 9.14
CA ALA A 327 25.43 28.79 10.42
C ALA A 327 24.23 28.74 11.37
N SER A 328 23.02 28.53 10.84
CA SER A 328 21.78 28.45 11.62
C SER A 328 21.45 27.05 12.14
N TRP A 329 22.23 26.03 11.78
CA TRP A 329 21.92 24.63 12.11
C TRP A 329 22.24 24.22 13.56
N GLY A 330 22.65 25.17 14.41
CA GLY A 330 22.80 24.93 15.84
C GLY A 330 21.45 24.67 16.51
N PRO A 331 21.36 23.78 17.51
CA PRO A 331 22.46 23.05 18.16
C PRO A 331 22.82 21.71 17.48
N PHE A 332 22.02 21.22 16.52
CA PHE A 332 22.15 19.85 15.99
C PHE A 332 23.24 19.69 14.92
N GLY A 333 23.69 20.79 14.32
CA GLY A 333 24.64 20.77 13.20
C GLY A 333 24.07 20.16 11.91
N LEU A 334 22.74 20.04 11.82
CA LEU A 334 22.04 19.43 10.69
C LEU A 334 20.99 20.39 10.11
N PRO A 335 20.69 20.33 8.80
CA PRO A 335 19.60 21.08 8.21
C PRO A 335 18.27 20.82 8.93
N SER A 336 17.43 21.85 9.05
CA SER A 336 16.15 21.73 9.77
C SER A 336 15.27 20.58 9.27
N LEU A 337 15.22 20.38 7.95
CA LEU A 337 14.43 19.30 7.34
C LEU A 337 14.86 17.91 7.85
N TRP A 338 16.14 17.72 8.15
CA TRP A 338 16.65 16.42 8.59
C TRP A 338 16.37 16.17 10.05
N VAL A 339 16.56 17.19 10.88
CA VAL A 339 16.18 17.15 12.29
C VAL A 339 14.69 16.82 12.37
N TRP A 340 13.87 17.49 11.56
CA TRP A 340 12.44 17.21 11.46
C TRP A 340 12.14 15.77 11.04
N GLN A 341 12.70 15.28 9.94
CA GLN A 341 12.46 13.92 9.48
C GLN A 341 12.92 12.86 10.47
N LEU A 342 14.05 13.05 11.16
CA LEU A 342 14.54 12.14 12.19
C LEU A 342 13.60 12.13 13.40
N LEU A 343 13.15 13.30 13.86
CA LEU A 343 12.17 13.40 14.94
C LEU A 343 10.85 12.70 14.57
N MET A 344 10.38 12.89 13.34
CA MET A 344 9.16 12.26 12.86
C MET A 344 9.31 10.76 12.59
N LEU A 345 10.51 10.29 12.26
CA LEU A 345 10.85 8.87 12.21
C LEU A 345 10.80 8.26 13.62
N ILE A 346 11.47 8.88 14.60
CA ILE A 346 11.46 8.44 16.01
C ILE A 346 10.02 8.42 16.54
N PHE A 347 9.26 9.48 16.27
CA PHE A 347 7.85 9.56 16.65
C PHE A 347 7.03 8.46 15.96
N GLY A 348 7.25 8.20 14.68
CA GLY A 348 6.59 7.12 13.95
C GLY A 348 6.89 5.73 14.51
N ILE A 349 8.16 5.46 14.86
CA ILE A 349 8.56 4.21 15.53
C ILE A 349 7.86 4.09 16.88
N PHE A 350 7.79 5.18 17.65
CA PHE A 350 7.05 5.22 18.91
C PHE A 350 5.56 4.96 18.72
N VAL A 351 4.91 5.60 17.73
CA VAL A 351 3.49 5.38 17.41
C VAL A 351 3.24 3.91 17.05
N MET A 352 4.09 3.33 16.20
CA MET A 352 3.98 1.92 15.80
C MET A 352 4.17 0.97 16.99
N TRP A 353 5.15 1.24 17.85
CA TRP A 353 5.34 0.51 19.11
C TRP A 353 4.10 0.64 20.01
N TYR A 354 3.59 1.86 20.19
CA TYR A 354 2.45 2.14 21.05
C TYR A 354 1.21 1.39 20.57
N LEU A 355 0.92 1.41 19.27
CA LEU A 355 -0.20 0.69 18.69
C LEU A 355 -0.04 -0.84 18.80
N ALA A 356 1.12 -1.37 18.41
CA ALA A 356 1.34 -2.81 18.29
C ALA A 356 1.56 -3.50 19.66
N PHE A 357 2.38 -2.92 20.52
CA PHE A 357 2.76 -3.51 21.82
C PHE A 357 1.92 -2.99 22.98
N TYR A 358 1.72 -1.67 23.08
CA TYR A 358 1.11 -1.08 24.28
C TYR A 358 -0.43 -1.14 24.25
N VAL A 359 -1.06 -0.72 23.15
CA VAL A 359 -2.51 -0.86 22.93
C VAL A 359 -2.87 -2.31 22.63
N GLY A 360 -1.94 -3.06 22.03
CA GLY A 360 -2.09 -4.49 21.79
C GLY A 360 -2.79 -4.86 20.49
N LEU A 361 -2.81 -3.96 19.48
CA LEU A 361 -3.43 -4.24 18.17
C LEU A 361 -2.75 -5.37 17.38
N SER A 362 -1.54 -5.76 17.77
CA SER A 362 -0.76 -6.86 17.18
C SER A 362 -0.32 -7.85 18.26
N LYS A 363 -1.11 -7.96 19.33
CA LYS A 363 -0.87 -8.92 20.42
C LYS A 363 -1.05 -10.34 19.88
N PRO A 364 -0.08 -11.26 20.08
CA PRO A 364 -0.21 -12.63 19.66
C PRO A 364 -1.34 -13.34 20.39
N ILE A 365 -2.04 -14.19 19.65
CA ILE A 365 -3.21 -14.92 20.12
C ILE A 365 -2.88 -16.41 19.99
N PRO A 366 -2.91 -17.19 21.08
CA PRO A 366 -2.69 -18.63 21.03
C PRO A 366 -3.78 -19.32 20.20
N PRO A 367 -3.45 -20.28 19.32
CA PRO A 367 -4.43 -21.03 18.54
C PRO A 367 -5.51 -21.70 19.40
N ASP A 368 -5.13 -22.28 20.54
CA ASP A 368 -6.07 -22.96 21.45
C ASP A 368 -7.13 -22.01 22.02
N TYR A 369 -6.74 -20.76 22.32
CA TYR A 369 -7.67 -19.74 22.77
C TYR A 369 -8.68 -19.36 21.68
N VAL A 370 -8.22 -19.24 20.43
CA VAL A 370 -9.12 -18.97 19.28
C VAL A 370 -10.15 -20.09 19.15
N GLU A 371 -9.69 -21.33 19.28
CA GLU A 371 -10.51 -22.54 19.18
C GLU A 371 -11.55 -22.63 20.30
N ASP A 372 -11.19 -22.31 21.54
CA ASP A 372 -12.12 -22.30 22.68
C ASP A 372 -13.20 -21.23 22.51
N VAL A 373 -12.81 -19.99 22.16
CA VAL A 373 -13.76 -18.90 21.90
C VAL A 373 -14.66 -19.24 20.70
N ARG A 374 -14.12 -19.94 19.69
CA ARG A 374 -14.86 -20.39 18.51
C ARG A 374 -15.94 -21.39 18.88
N LYS A 375 -15.69 -22.36 19.78
CA LYS A 375 -16.71 -23.31 20.25
C LYS A 375 -17.88 -22.62 20.94
N THR A 376 -17.62 -21.54 21.69
CA THR A 376 -18.69 -20.75 22.33
C THR A 376 -19.55 -20.00 21.31
N HIS A 377 -18.93 -19.39 20.30
CA HIS A 377 -19.65 -18.60 19.31
C HIS A 377 -20.28 -19.48 18.23
N PHE A 378 -19.59 -20.52 17.76
CA PHE A 378 -19.99 -21.40 16.67
C PHE A 378 -19.94 -22.88 17.10
N PRO A 379 -20.85 -23.32 18.00
CA PRO A 379 -20.85 -24.69 18.52
C PRO A 379 -21.14 -25.74 17.45
N ASP A 380 -21.95 -25.40 16.44
CA ASP A 380 -22.34 -26.30 15.36
C ASP A 380 -21.31 -26.37 14.22
N TYR A 381 -20.26 -25.56 14.29
CA TYR A 381 -19.22 -25.56 13.27
C TYR A 381 -18.28 -26.76 13.46
N GLN A 382 -18.45 -27.76 12.61
CA GLN A 382 -17.50 -28.84 12.42
C GLN A 382 -16.43 -28.33 11.42
N PRO A 383 -15.13 -28.37 11.75
CA PRO A 383 -14.08 -28.17 10.75
C PRO A 383 -14.17 -29.33 9.76
N GLN A 384 -14.98 -29.18 8.71
CA GLN A 384 -15.00 -30.12 7.60
C GLN A 384 -13.68 -30.00 6.85
N ASP A 385 -13.09 -31.15 6.52
CA ASP A 385 -11.85 -31.34 5.78
C ASP A 385 -11.53 -30.19 4.81
N GLU A 386 -10.68 -29.26 5.25
CA GLU A 386 -10.00 -28.32 4.36
C GLU A 386 -8.88 -29.09 3.62
N THR A 387 -9.27 -29.89 2.62
CA THR A 387 -8.36 -30.43 1.60
C THR A 387 -8.19 -29.47 0.43
#